data_AF-A0AAF0CE38-F1
#
_entry.id   AF-A0AAF0CE38-F1
#
_cell.length_a   1.000
_cell.length_b   1.000
_cell.length_c   1.000
_cell.angle_alpha   90.00
_cell.angle_beta   90.00
_cell.angle_gamma   90.00
#
_symmetry.space_group_name_H-M   'P 1'
#
loop_
_entity.id
_entity.type
_entity.pdbx_description
1 polymer ?
#
loop_
_entity_poly.entity_id
_entity_poly.type
_entity_poly.pdbx_seq_one_letter_code
_entity_poly.pdbx_strand_id
1 'polypeptide(L)' 'MKRFEYKVIDSKDVETAGLFRGRKREDVEKYLNALGAQGWEVVNVDFRELEGGLEFAGIMKKEV' A
#
# COMPACT_ATOMS: atom_id res chain seq x y z
N MET A 1 12.38 0.31 25.36
CA MET A 1 11.16 0.15 24.54
C MET A 1 11.52 0.41 23.09
N LYS A 2 10.98 -0.40 22.17
CA LYS A 2 11.14 -0.16 20.73
C LYS A 2 10.49 1.15 20.33
N ARG A 3 11.06 1.86 19.36
CA ARG A 3 10.49 3.07 18.76
C ARG A 3 10.01 2.73 17.35
N PHE A 4 8.98 3.44 16.88
CA PHE A 4 8.38 3.16 15.57
C PHE A 4 8.12 4.46 14.82
N GLU A 5 8.42 4.43 13.52
CA GLU A 5 7.89 5.35 12.52
C GLU A 5 6.64 4.77 11.89
N TYR A 6 5.69 5.63 11.54
CA TYR A 6 4.43 5.24 10.91
C TYR A 6 4.28 5.91 9.56
N LYS A 7 3.69 5.18 8.61
CA LYS A 7 3.43 5.64 7.25
C LYS A 7 1.98 5.31 6.89
N VAL A 8 1.24 6.32 6.45
CA VAL A 8 -0.05 6.11 5.78
C VAL A 8 0.24 5.67 4.35
N ILE A 9 -0.47 4.64 3.89
CA ILE A 9 -0.40 4.16 2.51
C ILE A 9 -1.79 4.28 1.89
N ASP A 10 -1.85 4.66 0.62
CA ASP A 10 -3.07 4.71 -0.16
C ASP A 10 -2.81 4.07 -1.52
N SER A 11 -3.84 3.50 -2.13
CA SER A 11 -3.79 3.04 -3.52
C SER A 11 -3.26 4.12 -4.48
N LYS A 12 -3.47 5.42 -4.20
CA LYS A 12 -2.91 6.56 -4.95
C LYS A 12 -1.39 6.59 -4.99
N ASP A 13 -0.71 5.94 -4.06
CA ASP A 13 0.75 5.79 -4.05
C ASP A 13 1.26 4.69 -4.99
N VAL A 14 0.36 3.85 -5.51
CA VAL A 14 0.69 2.76 -6.44
C VAL A 14 0.72 3.30 -7.86
N GLU A 15 1.88 3.18 -8.51
CA GLU A 15 2.03 3.49 -9.94
C GLU A 15 1.07 2.64 -10.78
N THR A 16 0.33 3.28 -11.68
CA THR A 16 -0.60 2.59 -12.59
C THR A 16 0.05 2.23 -13.91
N ALA A 17 -0.47 1.20 -14.58
CA ALA A 17 -0.01 0.78 -15.92
C ALA A 17 -0.40 1.75 -17.07
N GLY A 18 -0.64 3.05 -16.78
CA GLY A 18 -1.01 4.11 -17.73
C GLY A 18 -2.33 4.83 -17.41
N LEU A 19 -2.56 6.00 -18.04
CA LEU A 19 -3.66 6.95 -17.75
C LEU A 19 -5.08 6.35 -17.87
N PHE A 20 -5.24 5.26 -18.63
CA PHE A 20 -6.54 4.62 -18.91
C PHE A 20 -6.64 3.17 -18.43
N ARG A 21 -5.61 2.65 -17.74
CA ARG A 21 -5.63 1.31 -17.17
C ARG A 21 -5.70 1.44 -15.66
N GLY A 22 -6.79 0.93 -15.07
CA GLY A 22 -6.90 0.82 -13.61
C GLY A 22 -5.73 0.02 -13.03
N ARG A 23 -5.52 0.17 -11.71
CA ARG A 23 -4.49 -0.61 -11.00
C ARG A 23 -4.77 -2.09 -11.18
N LYS A 24 -3.73 -2.86 -11.48
CA LYS A 24 -3.82 -4.31 -11.38
C LYS A 24 -3.44 -4.75 -9.98
N ARG A 25 -3.80 -5.99 -9.64
CA ARG A 25 -3.45 -6.58 -8.35
C ARG A 25 -1.94 -6.64 -8.18
N GLU A 26 -1.23 -6.99 -9.24
CA GLU A 26 0.23 -7.14 -9.25
C GLU A 26 0.95 -5.81 -8.97
N ASP A 27 0.35 -4.67 -9.36
CA ASP A 27 0.91 -3.34 -9.08
C ASP A 27 0.84 -3.05 -7.57
N VAL A 28 -0.29 -3.37 -6.93
CA VAL A 28 -0.48 -3.23 -5.48
C VAL A 28 0.45 -4.18 -4.72
N GLU A 29 0.56 -5.43 -5.15
CA GLU A 29 1.47 -6.41 -4.55
C GLU A 29 2.93 -5.96 -4.65
N LYS A 30 3.35 -5.47 -5.82
CA LYS A 30 4.70 -4.94 -6.03
C LYS A 30 4.99 -3.76 -5.11
N TYR A 31 4.05 -2.82 -4.96
CA TYR A 31 4.18 -1.68 -4.06
C TYR A 31 4.34 -2.12 -2.59
N LEU A 32 3.46 -2.98 -2.09
CA LEU A 32 3.50 -3.46 -0.71
C LEU A 32 4.77 -4.28 -0.43
N ASN A 33 5.19 -5.13 -1.36
CA ASN A 33 6.43 -5.90 -1.24
C ASN A 33 7.67 -4.99 -1.21
N ALA A 34 7.69 -3.92 -2.01
CA ALA A 34 8.79 -2.96 -1.99
C ALA A 34 8.90 -2.22 -0.64
N LEU A 35 7.77 -1.93 0.02
CA LEU A 35 7.76 -1.37 1.38
C LEU A 35 8.20 -2.40 2.42
N GLY A 36 7.75 -3.65 2.30
CA GLY A 36 8.20 -4.76 3.14
C GLY A 36 9.72 -4.95 3.08
N ALA A 37 10.30 -4.90 1.90
CA ALA A 37 11.76 -4.99 1.70
C ALA A 37 12.53 -3.81 2.35
N GLN A 38 11.89 -2.68 2.57
CA GLN A 38 12.45 -1.52 3.29
C GLN A 38 12.27 -1.62 4.82
N GLY A 39 11.65 -2.69 5.32
CA GLY A 39 11.38 -2.93 6.74
C GLY A 39 10.07 -2.35 7.25
N TRP A 40 9.14 -1.98 6.35
CA TRP A 40 7.79 -1.58 6.75
C TRP A 40 6.91 -2.81 6.97
N GLU A 41 6.20 -2.83 8.10
CA GLU A 41 5.25 -3.86 8.48
C GLU A 41 3.84 -3.30 8.39
N VAL A 42 2.91 -4.08 7.82
CA VAL A 42 1.50 -3.68 7.73
C VAL A 42 0.87 -3.71 9.12
N VAL A 43 0.23 -2.61 9.51
CA VAL A 43 -0.59 -2.53 10.73
C VAL A 43 -2.05 -2.79 10.40
N ASN A 44 -2.55 -2.13 9.36
CA ASN A 44 -3.92 -2.27 8.87
C ASN A 44 -3.99 -1.88 7.39
N VAL A 45 -4.89 -2.52 6.65
CA VAL A 45 -5.31 -2.12 5.30
C VAL A 45 -6.82 -2.31 5.22
N ASP A 46 -7.50 -1.30 4.69
CA ASP A 46 -8.92 -1.32 4.37
C ASP A 46 -9.08 -1.25 2.85
N PHE A 47 -9.66 -2.30 2.27
CA PHE A 47 -9.93 -2.40 0.83
C PHE A 47 -11.34 -1.91 0.54
N ARG A 48 -11.46 -1.01 -0.43
CA ARG A 48 -12.74 -0.45 -0.87
C ARG A 48 -13.07 -1.01 -2.24
N GLU A 49 -13.82 -2.10 -2.28
CA GLU A 49 -14.37 -2.69 -3.51
C GLU A 49 -15.65 -1.95 -3.97
N LEU A 50 -15.68 -0.62 -3.91
CA LEU A 50 -16.77 0.14 -4.53
C LEU A 50 -16.45 0.31 -6.02
N GLU A 51 -17.27 -0.33 -6.86
CA GLU A 51 -17.32 -0.13 -8.32
C GLU A 51 -16.08 -0.59 -9.13
N GLY A 52 -15.51 -1.75 -8.80
CA GLY A 52 -14.57 -2.45 -9.70
C GLY A 52 -13.13 -1.91 -9.70
N GLY A 53 -12.79 -1.02 -8.77
CA GLY A 53 -11.42 -0.54 -8.54
C GLY A 53 -10.68 -1.29 -7.43
N LEU A 54 -9.36 -1.40 -7.54
CA LEU A 54 -8.46 -1.83 -6.46
C LEU A 54 -8.02 -0.62 -5.64
N GLU A 55 -8.94 -0.09 -4.83
CA GLU A 55 -8.68 1.03 -3.92
C GLU A 55 -8.46 0.54 -2.49
N PHE A 56 -7.51 1.19 -1.79
CA PHE A 56 -7.24 0.92 -0.38
C PHE A 56 -6.66 2.13 0.32
N ALA A 57 -6.80 2.15 1.64
CA ALA A 57 -5.99 2.97 2.53
C ALA A 57 -5.50 2.11 3.71
N GLY A 58 -4.35 2.44 4.27
CA GLY A 58 -3.76 1.66 5.35
C GLY A 58 -2.68 2.40 6.13
N ILE A 59 -2.19 1.74 7.17
CA ILE A 59 -1.08 2.21 7.99
C ILE A 59 -0.04 1.11 8.05
N MET A 60 1.22 1.50 7.88
CA MET A 60 2.39 0.66 8.11
C MET A 60 3.25 1.27 9.22
N LYS A 61 4.06 0.44 9.85
CA LYS A 61 5.05 0.84 10.86
C LYS A 61 6.43 0.31 10.51
N LYS A 62 7.48 0.95 11.01
CA LYS A 62 8.87 0.49 10.91
C LYS A 62 9.58 0.77 12.22
N GLU A 63 10.33 -0.20 12.74
CA GLU A 63 11.14 -0.01 13.95
C GLU A 63 12.33 0.92 13.66
N VAL A 64 12.61 1.87 14.57
CA VAL A 64 13.75 2.82 14.49
C VAL A 64 14.74 2.66 15.64
#